data_AF-A0A4U0TNM0-F1
#
_entry.id   AF-A0A4U0TNM0-F1
#
_cell.length_a   1.000
_cell.length_b   1.000
_cell.length_c   1.000
_cell.angle_alpha   90.00
_cell.angle_beta   90.00
_cell.angle_gamma   90.00
#
_symmetry.space_group_name_H-M   'P 1'
#
loop_
_entity.id
_entity.type
_entity.pdbx_description
1 polymer ?
#
loop_
_entity_poly.entity_id
_entity_poly.type
_entity_poly.pdbx_seq_one_letter_code
_entity_poly.pdbx_strand_id
1 'polypeptide(L)'
;MLSMANWLDDQLRTIYDPVPEDPSIDDEPSTPLRHPIDEAMNKLVHAVAAFHRAGPHYSRKSEAFRIFAAGTWDQRLYDQRILEAGQRLPKRRNVHQDILFAEAEVEEAVRLLKRSGLEEDARDLSWALKQYRKGGFPL
;
A
#
# COMPACT_ATOMS: atom_id res chain seq x y z
N MET A 1 43.71 -40.90 30.50
CA MET A 1 42.79 -40.73 29.36
C MET A 1 41.67 -39.78 29.80
N LEU A 2 41.26 -38.89 28.89
CA LEU A 2 40.08 -37.99 28.86
C LEU A 2 38.88 -38.44 29.74
N SER A 3 37.97 -37.62 30.27
CA SER A 3 37.51 -36.23 30.09
C SER A 3 36.57 -35.93 31.28
N MET A 4 36.86 -34.98 32.18
CA MET A 4 36.38 -33.58 32.22
C MET A 4 34.88 -33.35 32.47
N ALA A 5 34.62 -32.58 33.54
CA ALA A 5 33.45 -31.74 33.84
C ALA A 5 32.21 -32.40 34.47
N ASN A 6 32.18 -32.45 35.81
CA ASN A 6 30.95 -32.35 36.59
C ASN A 6 31.19 -31.42 37.79
N TRP A 7 31.75 -30.24 37.48
CA TRP A 7 32.08 -29.21 38.45
C TRP A 7 31.12 -28.03 38.29
N LEU A 8 30.48 -27.75 39.41
CA LEU A 8 30.09 -26.43 39.94
C LEU A 8 28.62 -25.96 39.82
N ASP A 9 28.13 -25.64 41.02
CA ASP A 9 27.01 -24.77 41.41
C ASP A 9 25.61 -25.36 41.22
N ASP A 10 24.88 -25.79 42.25
CA ASP A 10 24.76 -25.31 43.64
C ASP A 10 24.52 -23.80 43.77
N GLN A 11 23.38 -23.35 43.24
CA GLN A 11 22.75 -22.09 43.64
C GLN A 11 21.27 -22.33 43.93
N LEU A 12 20.99 -22.63 45.20
CA LEU A 12 19.84 -22.10 45.93
C LEU A 12 19.47 -20.68 45.46
N ARG A 13 18.20 -20.43 45.12
CA ARG A 13 17.41 -19.27 45.61
C ARG A 13 15.97 -19.26 45.08
N THR A 14 15.04 -19.53 46.01
CA THR A 14 13.93 -18.62 46.36
C THR A 14 12.85 -18.32 45.31
N ILE A 15 11.69 -18.97 45.48
CA ILE A 15 10.30 -18.42 45.50
C ILE A 15 10.13 -17.00 44.88
N TYR A 16 9.27 -16.85 43.84
CA TYR A 16 8.12 -15.93 43.82
C TYR A 16 7.27 -16.00 42.52
N ASP A 17 5.95 -16.02 42.75
CA ASP A 17 4.73 -15.82 41.95
C ASP A 17 4.40 -16.57 40.62
N PRO A 18 3.16 -17.11 40.50
CA PRO A 18 2.55 -17.45 39.22
C PRO A 18 2.12 -16.16 38.50
N VAL A 19 2.67 -15.92 37.31
CA VAL A 19 2.16 -14.89 36.38
C VAL A 19 0.73 -15.28 35.96
N PRO A 20 -0.27 -14.39 36.00
CA PRO A 20 -1.63 -14.70 35.55
C PRO A 20 -1.65 -14.96 34.04
N GLU A 21 -2.42 -15.96 33.64
CA GLU A 21 -2.74 -16.26 32.24
C GLU A 21 -3.33 -15.02 31.55
N ASP A 22 -2.75 -14.66 30.41
CA ASP A 22 -3.41 -13.79 29.44
C ASP A 22 -3.39 -14.50 28.07
N PRO A 23 -4.37 -15.36 27.75
CA PRO A 23 -4.53 -15.90 26.42
C PRO A 23 -5.48 -14.97 25.64
N SER A 24 -5.06 -13.72 25.48
CA SER A 24 -5.70 -12.75 24.59
C SER A 24 -4.73 -12.41 23.45
N ILE A 25 -4.11 -13.43 22.86
CA ILE A 25 -3.59 -13.28 21.50
C ILE A 25 -4.86 -13.23 20.64
N ASP A 26 -5.37 -12.02 20.43
CA ASP A 26 -6.22 -11.73 19.29
C ASP A 26 -5.41 -12.18 18.06
N ASP A 27 -5.72 -13.39 17.59
CA ASP A 27 -5.45 -13.81 16.23
C ASP A 27 -6.19 -12.83 15.33
N GLU A 28 -5.57 -11.67 15.07
CA GLU A 28 -5.96 -10.85 13.94
C GLU A 28 -5.94 -11.78 12.73
N PRO A 29 -7.05 -11.89 11.97
CA PRO A 29 -7.06 -12.75 10.82
C PRO A 29 -5.98 -12.23 9.88
N SER A 30 -4.90 -13.01 9.76
CA SER A 30 -3.81 -12.76 8.83
C SER A 30 -4.44 -12.56 7.45
N THR A 31 -4.61 -11.30 7.06
CA THR A 31 -5.07 -10.98 5.74
C THR A 31 -4.06 -11.63 4.80
N PRO A 32 -4.51 -12.40 3.79
CA PRO A 32 -3.58 -13.08 2.89
C PRO A 32 -2.62 -12.02 2.38
N LEU A 33 -1.31 -12.26 2.53
CA LEU A 33 -0.24 -11.35 2.11
C LEU A 33 -0.47 -10.99 0.64
N ARG A 34 -1.20 -9.89 0.40
CA ARG A 34 -1.38 -9.35 -0.95
C ARG A 34 -0.01 -8.87 -1.38
N HIS A 35 0.39 -9.24 -2.60
CA HIS A 35 1.66 -8.78 -3.13
C HIS A 35 1.66 -7.24 -3.10
N PRO A 36 2.75 -6.57 -2.65
CA PRO A 36 2.75 -5.11 -2.50
C PRO A 36 2.37 -4.34 -3.76
N ILE A 37 2.68 -4.88 -4.95
CA ILE A 37 2.22 -4.33 -6.24
C ILE A 37 0.70 -4.34 -6.35
N ASP A 38 0.02 -5.41 -5.94
CA ASP A 38 -1.44 -5.50 -6.01
C ASP A 38 -2.10 -4.45 -5.11
N GLU A 39 -1.54 -4.22 -3.92
CA GLU A 39 -2.02 -3.17 -3.02
C GLU A 39 -1.73 -1.78 -3.60
N ALA A 40 -0.55 -1.54 -4.17
CA ALA A 40 -0.22 -0.28 -4.85
C ALA A 40 -1.17 0.00 -6.01
N MET A 41 -1.49 -1.01 -6.80
CA MET A 41 -2.43 -0.92 -7.93
C MET A 41 -3.86 -0.64 -7.46
N ASN A 42 -4.30 -1.24 -6.35
CA ASN A 42 -5.61 -0.93 -5.74
C ASN A 42 -5.70 0.53 -5.29
N LYS A 43 -4.65 1.05 -4.64
CA LYS A 43 -4.56 2.47 -4.26
C LYS A 43 -4.59 3.39 -5.48
N LEU A 44 -3.87 3.00 -6.52
CA LEU A 44 -3.82 3.75 -7.78
C LEU A 44 -5.19 3.88 -8.43
N VAL A 45 -5.98 2.80 -8.53
CA VAL A 45 -7.31 2.90 -9.13
C VAL A 45 -8.31 3.67 -8.27
N HIS A 46 -8.17 3.63 -6.94
CA HIS A 46 -8.96 4.50 -6.05
C HIS A 46 -8.63 5.98 -6.31
N ALA A 47 -7.35 6.32 -6.46
CA ALA A 47 -6.92 7.67 -6.77
C ALA A 47 -7.43 8.13 -8.15
N VAL A 48 -7.27 7.31 -9.18
CA VAL A 48 -7.71 7.63 -10.56
C VAL A 48 -9.23 7.80 -10.61
N ALA A 49 -9.99 6.94 -9.94
CA ALA A 49 -11.43 7.10 -9.83
C ALA A 49 -11.83 8.43 -9.16
N ALA A 50 -11.09 8.86 -8.13
CA ALA A 50 -11.32 10.14 -7.48
C ALA A 50 -10.93 11.33 -8.38
N PHE A 51 -9.85 11.25 -9.16
CA PHE A 51 -9.51 12.25 -10.18
C PHE A 51 -10.59 12.34 -11.28
N HIS A 52 -11.13 11.20 -11.73
CA HIS A 52 -12.22 11.16 -12.70
C HIS A 52 -13.46 11.89 -12.17
N ARG A 53 -13.79 11.67 -10.89
CA ARG A 53 -14.89 12.36 -10.21
C ARG A 53 -14.63 13.85 -10.00
N ALA A 54 -13.38 14.25 -9.80
CA ALA A 54 -12.98 15.65 -9.63
C ALA A 54 -13.27 16.49 -10.89
N GLY A 55 -13.14 15.89 -12.08
CA GLY A 55 -13.60 16.46 -13.35
C GLY A 55 -12.71 16.14 -14.55
N PRO A 56 -13.11 16.53 -15.77
CA PRO A 56 -12.41 16.16 -17.02
C PRO A 56 -10.94 16.58 -17.06
N HIS A 57 -10.62 17.74 -16.47
CA HIS A 57 -9.23 18.22 -16.37
C HIS A 57 -8.33 17.25 -15.58
N TYR A 58 -8.81 16.75 -14.45
CA TYR A 58 -8.06 15.84 -13.59
C TYR A 58 -8.02 14.42 -14.16
N SER A 59 -9.11 14.00 -14.80
CA SER A 59 -9.18 12.73 -15.52
C SER A 59 -8.10 12.62 -16.60
N ARG A 60 -7.99 13.63 -17.49
CA ARG A 60 -6.95 13.65 -18.54
C ARG A 60 -5.54 13.62 -17.95
N LYS A 61 -5.29 14.39 -16.89
CA LYS A 61 -3.98 14.36 -16.21
C LYS A 61 -3.64 12.99 -15.63
N SER A 62 -4.65 12.31 -15.08
CA SER A 62 -4.48 11.00 -14.43
C SER A 62 -4.17 9.86 -15.39
N GLU A 63 -4.30 10.06 -16.70
CA GLU A 63 -3.79 9.10 -17.71
C GLU A 63 -2.29 8.83 -17.54
N ALA A 64 -1.55 9.71 -16.86
CA ALA A 64 -0.16 9.48 -16.55
C ALA A 64 0.11 8.20 -15.73
N PHE A 65 -0.87 7.78 -14.93
CA PHE A 65 -0.78 6.58 -14.11
C PHE A 65 -0.97 5.29 -14.91
N ARG A 66 -1.49 5.38 -16.14
CA ARG A 66 -1.65 4.23 -17.03
C ARG A 66 -0.32 3.58 -17.38
N ILE A 67 0.74 4.38 -17.56
CA ILE A 67 2.06 3.86 -17.93
C ILE A 67 2.59 2.90 -16.86
N PHE A 68 2.41 3.26 -15.59
CA PHE A 68 2.75 2.39 -14.47
C PHE A 68 1.89 1.12 -14.47
N ALA A 69 0.58 1.25 -14.67
CA ALA A 69 -0.34 0.12 -14.66
C ALA A 69 -0.15 -0.87 -15.82
N ALA A 70 0.36 -0.42 -16.96
CA ALA A 70 0.51 -1.22 -18.18
C ALA A 70 1.46 -2.42 -18.03
N GLY A 71 2.37 -2.39 -17.05
CA GLY A 71 3.24 -3.53 -16.73
C GLY A 71 2.50 -4.68 -16.01
N THR A 72 1.31 -4.42 -15.46
CA THR A 72 0.58 -5.38 -14.62
C THR A 72 -0.80 -5.71 -15.18
N TRP A 73 -1.53 -4.73 -15.69
CA TRP A 73 -2.89 -4.91 -16.22
C TRP A 73 -3.00 -4.43 -17.66
N ASP A 74 -3.80 -5.14 -18.44
CA ASP A 74 -4.25 -4.62 -19.73
C ASP A 74 -5.21 -3.43 -19.55
N GLN A 75 -5.47 -2.72 -20.65
CA GLN A 75 -6.33 -1.54 -20.65
C GLN A 75 -7.74 -1.85 -20.14
N ARG A 76 -8.32 -2.98 -20.54
CA ARG A 76 -9.70 -3.33 -20.22
C ARG A 76 -9.85 -3.61 -18.73
N LEU A 77 -8.90 -4.34 -18.15
CA LEU A 77 -8.86 -4.62 -16.73
C LEU A 77 -8.61 -3.33 -15.94
N TYR A 78 -7.69 -2.47 -16.38
CA TYR A 78 -7.44 -1.19 -15.74
C TYR A 78 -8.71 -0.32 -15.68
N ASP A 79 -9.41 -0.15 -16.80
CA ASP A 79 -10.64 0.63 -16.89
C ASP A 79 -11.76 0.03 -16.03
N GLN A 80 -11.89 -1.30 -16.03
CA GLN A 80 -12.85 -2.01 -15.17
C GLN A 80 -12.55 -1.75 -13.69
N ARG A 81 -11.29 -1.82 -13.26
CA ARG A 81 -10.88 -1.60 -11.87
C ARG A 81 -11.13 -0.16 -11.43
N ILE A 82 -10.92 0.82 -12.31
CA ILE A 82 -11.27 2.23 -12.04
C ILE A 82 -12.78 2.39 -11.85
N LEU A 83 -13.60 1.75 -12.71
CA LEU A 83 -15.05 1.83 -12.60
C LEU A 83 -15.54 1.22 -11.28
N GLU A 84 -15.05 0.04 -10.91
CA GLU A 84 -15.37 -0.62 -9.64
C GLU A 84 -14.93 0.22 -8.43
N ALA A 85 -13.74 0.81 -8.48
CA ALA A 85 -13.24 1.72 -7.46
C ALA A 85 -14.13 2.95 -7.30
N GLY A 86 -14.56 3.55 -8.42
CA GLY A 86 -15.44 4.72 -8.43
C GLY A 86 -16.79 4.48 -7.76
N GLN A 87 -17.34 3.27 -7.89
CA GLN A 87 -18.59 2.88 -7.21
C GLN A 87 -18.43 2.74 -5.70
N ARG A 88 -17.22 2.48 -5.21
CA ARG A 88 -16.90 2.32 -3.78
C ARG A 88 -16.42 3.60 -3.11
N LEU A 89 -16.19 4.68 -3.86
CA LEU A 89 -15.77 5.94 -3.28
C LEU A 89 -16.87 6.52 -2.37
N PRO A 90 -16.49 7.12 -1.23
CA PRO A 90 -17.46 7.78 -0.35
C PRO A 90 -18.15 8.93 -1.08
N LYS A 91 -19.33 9.35 -0.58
CA LYS A 91 -20.09 10.47 -1.15
C LYS A 91 -19.20 11.69 -1.33
N ARG A 92 -19.24 12.27 -2.53
CA ARG A 92 -18.48 13.48 -2.88
C ARG A 92 -18.90 14.64 -1.98
N ARG A 93 -17.91 15.27 -1.34
CA ARG A 93 -18.11 16.50 -0.57
C ARG A 93 -17.80 17.74 -1.41
N ASN A 94 -16.61 17.79 -2.01
CA ASN A 94 -16.22 18.82 -2.97
C ASN A 94 -15.06 18.33 -3.87
N VAL A 95 -14.79 19.07 -4.95
CA VAL A 95 -13.71 18.78 -5.92
C VAL A 95 -12.34 18.72 -5.25
N HIS A 96 -12.05 19.66 -4.34
CA HIS A 96 -10.74 19.79 -3.71
C HIS A 96 -10.39 18.57 -2.84
N GLN A 97 -11.35 18.05 -2.09
CA GLN A 97 -11.17 16.84 -1.28
C GLN A 97 -10.94 15.59 -2.12
N ASP A 98 -11.58 15.47 -3.29
CA ASP A 98 -11.32 14.35 -4.21
C ASP A 98 -9.86 14.38 -4.69
N ILE A 99 -9.32 15.57 -5.00
CA ILE A 99 -7.93 15.73 -5.45
C ILE A 99 -6.95 15.40 -4.32
N LEU A 100 -7.17 15.95 -3.12
CA LEU A 100 -6.30 15.68 -1.97
C LEU A 100 -6.28 14.20 -1.59
N PHE A 101 -7.45 13.55 -1.60
CA PHE A 101 -7.56 12.11 -1.39
C PHE A 101 -6.77 11.32 -2.44
N ALA A 102 -6.96 11.66 -3.71
CA ALA A 102 -6.30 10.95 -4.81
C ALA A 102 -4.77 11.11 -4.77
N GLU A 103 -4.26 12.31 -4.54
CA GLU A 103 -2.82 12.53 -4.39
C GLU A 103 -2.24 11.77 -3.19
N ALA A 104 -2.95 11.76 -2.05
CA ALA A 104 -2.54 11.04 -0.86
C ALA A 104 -2.48 9.51 -1.09
N GLU A 105 -3.44 8.94 -1.82
CA GLU A 105 -3.44 7.51 -2.16
C GLU A 105 -2.28 7.13 -3.09
N VAL A 106 -1.97 7.97 -4.10
CA VAL A 106 -0.80 7.73 -4.96
C VAL A 106 0.50 7.82 -4.17
N GLU A 107 0.63 8.80 -3.29
CA GLU A 107 1.81 8.92 -2.42
C GLU A 107 1.94 7.72 -1.47
N GLU A 108 0.84 7.21 -0.93
CA GLU A 108 0.86 6.01 -0.10
C GLU A 108 1.24 4.77 -0.91
N ALA A 109 0.78 4.64 -2.16
CA ALA A 109 1.22 3.58 -3.06
C ALA A 109 2.73 3.65 -3.32
N VAL A 110 3.29 4.84 -3.51
CA VAL A 110 4.76 5.02 -3.62
C VAL A 110 5.47 4.60 -2.33
N ARG A 111 4.97 5.01 -1.15
CA ARG A 111 5.57 4.64 0.15
C ARG A 111 5.52 3.12 0.37
N LEU A 112 4.41 2.49 0.01
CA LEU A 112 4.20 1.04 0.06
C LEU A 112 5.25 0.29 -0.78
N LEU A 113 5.48 0.71 -2.02
CA LEU A 113 6.46 0.07 -2.89
C LEU A 113 7.89 0.19 -2.32
N LYS A 114 8.27 1.38 -1.83
CA LYS A 114 9.58 1.62 -1.19
C LYS A 114 9.79 0.74 0.04
N ARG A 115 8.82 0.72 0.98
CA ARG A 115 8.96 -0.10 2.20
C ARG A 115 8.99 -1.61 1.91
N SER A 116 8.52 -2.01 0.73
CA SER A 116 8.52 -3.39 0.27
C SER A 116 9.76 -3.77 -0.57
N GLY A 117 10.72 -2.85 -0.74
CA GLY A 117 11.94 -3.08 -1.52
C GLY A 117 11.76 -3.02 -3.04
N LEU A 118 10.61 -2.55 -3.52
CA LEU A 118 10.28 -2.45 -4.95
C LEU A 118 10.65 -1.07 -5.49
N GLU A 119 11.96 -0.79 -5.53
CA GLU A 119 12.44 0.57 -5.80
C GLU A 119 12.30 1.04 -7.24
N GLU A 120 12.30 0.11 -8.19
CA GLU A 120 12.04 0.43 -9.60
C GLU A 120 10.57 0.81 -9.80
N ASP A 121 9.64 -0.01 -9.29
CA ASP A 121 8.21 0.30 -9.32
C ASP A 121 7.88 1.63 -8.61
N ALA A 122 8.49 1.85 -7.43
CA ALA A 122 8.33 3.10 -6.69
C ALA A 122 8.82 4.31 -7.49
N ARG A 123 9.91 4.16 -8.25
CA ARG A 123 10.47 5.21 -9.11
C ARG A 123 9.54 5.51 -10.28
N ASP A 124 8.99 4.49 -10.92
CA ASP A 124 8.09 4.63 -12.06
C ASP A 124 6.78 5.30 -11.64
N LEU A 125 6.19 4.88 -10.52
CA LEU A 125 4.99 5.53 -9.98
C LEU A 125 5.27 6.97 -9.52
N SER A 126 6.42 7.22 -8.89
CA SER A 126 6.84 8.58 -8.53
C SER A 126 7.02 9.48 -9.75
N TRP A 127 7.51 8.93 -10.85
CA TRP A 127 7.64 9.65 -12.10
C TRP A 127 6.27 9.97 -12.70
N ALA A 128 5.34 9.00 -12.73
CA ALA A 128 3.96 9.23 -13.16
C ALA A 128 3.27 10.35 -12.35
N LEU A 129 3.44 10.36 -11.02
CA LEU A 129 2.93 11.43 -10.15
C LEU A 129 3.52 12.81 -10.49
N LYS A 130 4.82 12.86 -10.82
CA LYS A 130 5.46 14.10 -11.29
C LYS A 130 4.86 14.58 -12.61
N GLN A 131 4.58 13.67 -13.56
CA GLN A 131 3.96 14.04 -14.83
C GLN A 131 2.53 14.56 -14.63
N TYR A 132 1.72 13.88 -13.81
CA TYR A 132 0.40 14.35 -13.40
C TYR A 132 0.44 15.81 -12.90
N ARG A 133 1.34 16.12 -11.95
CA ARG A 133 1.51 17.46 -11.38
C ARG A 133 1.92 18.51 -12.42
N LYS A 134 2.72 18.12 -13.42
CA LYS A 134 3.16 19.00 -14.52
C LYS A 134 2.09 19.28 -15.58
N GLY A 135 0.99 18.53 -15.58
CA GLY A 135 -0.06 18.70 -16.60
C GLY A 135 -0.54 17.41 -17.27
N GLY A 136 -0.02 16.25 -16.87
CA GLY A 136 -0.23 14.98 -17.58
C GLY A 136 0.82 14.74 -18.66
N PHE A 137 0.62 13.73 -19.50
CA PHE A 137 1.44 13.55 -20.70
C PHE A 137 0.96 14.51 -21.81
N PRO A 138 1.87 15.06 -22.62
CA PRO A 138 1.46 15.57 -23.93
C PRO A 138 0.92 14.38 -24.72
N LEU A 139 -0.39 14.39 -24.99
CA LEU A 139 -1.03 13.47 -25.93
C LEU A 139 -0.60 13.79 -27.36
#